data_AF-A0A923YM01-F1
#
_entry.id   AF-A0A923YM01-F1
#
_cell.length_a   1.000
_cell.length_b   1.000
_cell.length_c   1.000
_cell.angle_alpha   90.00
_cell.angle_beta   90.00
_cell.angle_gamma   90.00
#
_symmetry.space_group_name_H-M   'P 1'
#
loop_
_entity.id
_entity.type
_entity.pdbx_description
1 polymer ?
#
loop_
_entity_poly.entity_id
_entity_poly.type
_entity_poly.pdbx_seq_one_letter_code
_entity_poly.pdbx_strand_id
1 'polypeptide(L)'
;MDRSHLQIKAYIAKTFHLALTNVVATVLDLLWHDDMLNIDGKGVGLLNDFLTFTKNSPVDHWIGNLTKDEGKGSAKLQLALHIPLLHAGDSKVNDVLQFLNNDMILQKIIPPLQSVSGKLEFNQKGFNLEGIIGHLLGGPVQVSGGTQSNSQSNIKIDGSATLGSIRAAYLISNAHSILKHARGSIRYNATLTIRDNQTKLLINSSLRGIALNFLTPLREAANEILPLKFEWVGVLSDDPLLLRNEIRMSLGTVLTAGSQRQKSIEKSAE
;
A
#
# COMPACT_ATOMS: atom_id res chain seq x y z
N MET A 1 -12.84 35.76 35.48
CA MET A 1 -13.51 35.54 34.17
C MET A 1 -12.48 34.90 33.27
N ASP A 2 -12.57 33.60 33.11
CA ASP A 2 -11.65 32.78 32.32
C ASP A 2 -12.16 32.75 30.87
N ARG A 3 -11.46 33.43 29.95
CA ARG A 3 -11.96 33.82 28.61
C ARG A 3 -10.97 33.51 27.46
N SER A 4 -10.01 32.62 27.65
CA SER A 4 -8.98 32.37 26.63
C SER A 4 -9.16 31.11 25.77
N HIS A 5 -10.28 30.37 25.87
CA HIS A 5 -10.54 29.23 24.98
C HIS A 5 -11.65 29.54 23.96
N LEU A 6 -11.40 29.25 22.68
CA LEU A 6 -12.43 29.26 21.64
C LEU A 6 -12.69 27.81 21.22
N GLN A 7 -13.89 27.31 21.48
CA GLN A 7 -14.29 25.97 21.05
C GLN A 7 -15.41 26.07 20.01
N ILE A 8 -15.16 25.51 18.83
CA ILE A 8 -16.13 25.36 17.76
C ILE A 8 -16.48 23.88 17.66
N LYS A 9 -17.74 23.55 17.98
CA LYS A 9 -18.29 22.20 17.77
C LYS A 9 -19.12 22.20 16.50
N ALA A 10 -18.63 21.53 15.47
CA ALA A 10 -19.38 21.30 14.24
C ALA A 10 -19.94 19.87 14.26
N TYR A 11 -21.27 19.75 14.29
CA TYR A 11 -21.92 18.45 14.28
C TYR A 11 -21.68 17.70 12.97
N ILE A 12 -21.69 18.44 11.85
CA ILE A 12 -21.35 17.96 10.51
C ILE A 12 -20.44 19.00 9.85
N ALA A 13 -19.33 18.56 9.27
CA ALA A 13 -18.50 19.34 8.37
C ALA A 13 -18.36 18.57 7.05
N LYS A 14 -18.27 19.26 5.91
CA LYS A 14 -18.08 18.62 4.60
C LYS A 14 -16.81 19.15 3.96
N THR A 15 -15.91 18.25 3.58
CA THR A 15 -14.67 18.58 2.87
C THR A 15 -14.51 17.61 1.69
N PHE A 16 -14.32 18.12 0.47
CA PHE A 16 -14.14 17.29 -0.74
C PHE A 16 -15.09 16.08 -0.84
N HIS A 17 -16.39 16.31 -0.65
CA HIS A 17 -17.47 15.30 -0.60
C HIS A 17 -17.52 14.37 0.63
N LEU A 18 -16.50 14.37 1.47
CA LEU A 18 -16.49 13.63 2.74
C LEU A 18 -17.32 14.36 3.79
N ALA A 19 -18.33 13.67 4.32
CA ALA A 19 -19.04 14.10 5.52
C ALA A 19 -18.22 13.69 6.76
N LEU A 20 -17.69 14.68 7.46
CA LEU A 20 -17.12 14.52 8.78
C LEU A 20 -18.21 14.80 9.82
N THR A 21 -18.26 13.96 10.84
CA THR A 21 -19.20 14.06 11.95
C THR A 21 -18.46 14.25 13.25
N ASN A 22 -19.09 14.93 14.20
CA ASN A 22 -18.53 15.20 15.53
C ASN A 22 -17.15 15.89 15.43
N VAL A 23 -17.05 16.91 14.57
CA VAL A 23 -15.82 17.68 14.42
C VAL A 23 -15.75 18.70 15.54
N VAL A 24 -14.70 18.61 16.35
CA VAL A 24 -14.44 19.55 17.44
C VAL A 24 -13.14 20.27 17.11
N ALA A 25 -13.25 21.57 16.85
CA ALA A 25 -12.12 22.47 16.68
C ALA A 25 -11.97 23.29 17.97
N THR A 26 -10.84 23.17 18.66
CA THR A 26 -10.57 23.90 19.90
C THR A 26 -9.30 24.70 19.74
N VAL A 27 -9.38 26.01 19.95
CA VAL A 27 -8.21 26.88 20.11
C VAL A 27 -7.96 27.05 21.60
N LEU A 28 -6.79 26.59 22.04
CA LEU A 28 -6.34 26.76 23.41
C LEU A 28 -5.56 28.07 23.56
N ASP A 29 -5.98 28.84 24.56
CA ASP A 29 -5.27 29.96 25.16
C ASP A 29 -4.84 31.11 24.23
N LEU A 30 -5.83 31.85 23.74
CA LEU A 30 -5.73 33.03 22.86
C LEU A 30 -4.87 34.20 23.39
N LEU A 31 -4.23 34.06 24.56
CA LEU A 31 -3.50 35.10 25.25
C LEU A 31 -1.97 34.89 25.22
N TRP A 32 -1.49 33.78 24.64
CA TRP A 32 -0.07 33.46 24.56
C TRP A 32 0.42 33.31 23.10
N HIS A 33 1.72 33.48 22.90
CA HIS A 33 2.37 33.44 21.57
C HIS A 33 2.51 32.02 21.00
N ASP A 34 1.67 31.07 21.42
CA ASP A 34 1.74 29.66 20.99
C ASP A 34 0.33 29.05 20.86
N ASP A 35 -0.61 29.83 20.32
CA ASP A 35 -1.99 29.41 20.08
C ASP A 35 -2.03 28.12 19.25
N MET A 36 -2.72 27.11 19.75
CA MET A 36 -2.85 25.81 19.09
C MET A 36 -4.30 25.53 18.72
N LEU A 37 -4.52 25.23 17.44
CA LEU A 37 -5.79 24.73 16.93
C LEU A 37 -5.76 23.20 16.88
N ASN A 38 -6.57 22.59 17.74
CA ASN A 38 -6.79 21.15 17.78
C ASN A 38 -8.07 20.82 17.04
N ILE A 39 -8.01 19.88 16.10
CA ILE A 39 -9.14 19.41 15.31
C ILE A 39 -9.24 17.90 15.49
N ASP A 40 -10.31 17.47 16.16
CA ASP A 40 -10.69 16.06 16.26
C ASP A 40 -11.95 15.82 15.43
N GLY A 41 -12.01 14.71 14.71
CA GLY A 41 -13.19 14.38 13.91
C GLY A 41 -13.30 12.91 13.52
N LYS A 42 -14.52 12.50 13.13
CA LYS A 42 -14.78 11.16 12.61
C LYS A 42 -15.47 11.25 11.25
N GLY A 43 -14.87 10.65 10.23
CA GLY A 43 -15.44 10.55 8.89
C GLY A 43 -15.90 9.12 8.58
N VAL A 44 -17.02 8.98 7.89
CA VAL A 44 -17.42 7.72 7.25
C VAL A 44 -17.79 8.04 5.81
N GLY A 45 -17.22 7.33 4.86
CA GLY A 45 -17.43 7.61 3.45
C GLY A 45 -16.89 6.52 2.54
N LEU A 46 -16.95 6.76 1.23
CA LEU A 46 -16.34 5.88 0.24
C LEU A 46 -14.83 6.07 0.25
N LEU A 47 -14.08 4.97 0.11
CA LEU A 47 -12.61 5.02 0.07
C LEU A 47 -12.09 5.98 -1.02
N ASN A 48 -12.76 6.05 -2.16
CA ASN A 48 -12.39 6.93 -3.26
C ASN A 48 -12.45 8.42 -2.90
N ASP A 49 -13.38 8.81 -2.01
CA ASP A 49 -13.49 10.19 -1.55
C ASP A 49 -12.29 10.56 -0.66
N PHE A 50 -11.83 9.61 0.18
CA PHE A 50 -10.60 9.76 0.97
C PHE A 50 -9.35 9.83 0.09
N LEU A 51 -9.23 8.99 -0.95
CA LEU A 51 -8.11 9.05 -1.90
C LEU A 51 -8.07 10.38 -2.66
N THR A 52 -9.24 10.91 -3.03
CA THR A 52 -9.37 12.23 -3.68
C THR A 52 -8.95 13.37 -2.74
N PHE A 53 -9.27 13.26 -1.45
CA PHE A 53 -8.82 14.21 -0.44
C PHE A 53 -7.29 14.20 -0.29
N THR A 54 -6.69 13.01 -0.17
CA THR A 54 -5.24 12.86 -0.09
C THR A 54 -4.52 13.50 -1.27
N LYS A 55 -5.09 13.41 -2.49
CA LYS A 55 -4.52 14.02 -3.70
C LYS A 55 -4.31 15.52 -3.64
N ASN A 56 -5.13 16.21 -2.86
CA ASN A 56 -5.07 17.66 -2.72
C ASN A 56 -4.47 18.05 -1.36
N SER A 57 -3.79 17.14 -0.68
CA SER A 57 -3.27 17.28 0.68
C SER A 57 -1.77 16.93 0.75
N PRO A 58 -0.99 17.59 1.62
CA PRO A 58 0.40 17.20 1.90
C PRO A 58 0.58 15.76 2.38
N VAL A 59 -0.51 15.13 2.85
CA VAL A 59 -0.54 13.73 3.33
C VAL A 59 -0.09 12.74 2.27
N ASP A 60 -0.26 13.03 0.96
CA ASP A 60 0.12 12.08 -0.10
C ASP A 60 1.59 11.68 -0.02
N HIS A 61 2.47 12.63 0.31
CA HIS A 61 3.89 12.37 0.45
C HIS A 61 4.21 11.44 1.63
N TRP A 62 3.43 11.52 2.71
CA TRP A 62 3.67 10.73 3.93
C TRP A 62 3.29 9.25 3.76
N ILE A 63 2.33 8.97 2.87
CA ILE A 63 1.83 7.61 2.64
C ILE A 63 2.37 6.98 1.35
N GLY A 64 3.40 7.57 0.74
CA GLY A 64 4.10 6.99 -0.40
C GLY A 64 3.43 7.22 -1.77
N ASN A 65 2.75 8.35 -1.95
CA ASN A 65 2.12 8.77 -3.20
C ASN A 65 1.00 7.83 -3.70
N LEU A 66 0.04 7.49 -2.83
CA LEU A 66 -1.11 6.62 -3.16
C LEU A 66 -2.12 7.28 -4.10
N THR A 67 -1.90 8.52 -4.54
CA THR A 67 -2.80 9.29 -5.42
C THR A 67 -3.06 8.72 -6.81
N LYS A 68 -2.33 7.67 -7.20
CA LYS A 68 -2.54 6.95 -8.45
C LYS A 68 -3.40 5.69 -8.28
N ASP A 69 -3.84 5.40 -7.06
CA ASP A 69 -4.57 4.19 -6.73
C ASP A 69 -6.08 4.43 -6.78
N GLU A 70 -6.82 3.37 -7.06
CA GLU A 70 -8.29 3.37 -7.07
C GLU A 70 -8.82 2.45 -5.97
N GLY A 71 -9.88 2.89 -5.28
CA GLY A 71 -10.45 2.16 -4.16
C GLY A 71 -11.97 2.17 -4.17
N LYS A 72 -12.59 1.02 -3.88
CA LYS A 72 -14.03 0.85 -3.72
C LYS A 72 -14.36 0.34 -2.31
N GLY A 73 -15.59 0.60 -1.88
CA GLY A 73 -16.08 0.23 -0.55
C GLY A 73 -16.00 1.37 0.45
N SER A 74 -16.48 1.11 1.67
CA SER A 74 -16.54 2.11 2.74
C SER A 74 -15.23 2.18 3.52
N ALA A 75 -14.93 3.32 4.10
CA ALA A 75 -13.83 3.50 5.04
C ALA A 75 -14.26 4.44 6.17
N LYS A 76 -13.56 4.35 7.31
CA LYS A 76 -13.73 5.26 8.44
C LYS A 76 -12.44 6.00 8.69
N LEU A 77 -12.52 7.30 8.90
CA LEU A 77 -11.39 8.15 9.26
C LEU A 77 -11.58 8.64 10.70
N GLN A 78 -10.55 8.49 11.51
CA GLN A 78 -10.37 9.24 12.74
C GLN A 78 -9.30 10.31 12.47
N LEU A 79 -9.70 11.57 12.56
CA LEU A 79 -8.86 12.74 12.32
C LEU A 79 -8.41 13.29 13.68
N ALA A 80 -7.10 13.52 13.84
CA ALA A 80 -6.52 14.23 14.97
C ALA A 80 -5.38 15.13 14.50
N LEU A 81 -5.67 16.42 14.35
CA LEU A 81 -4.79 17.42 13.76
C LEU A 81 -4.51 18.54 14.78
N HIS A 82 -3.24 18.86 14.96
CA HIS A 82 -2.77 19.91 15.87
C HIS A 82 -1.99 20.93 15.05
N ILE A 83 -2.50 22.15 14.94
CA ILE A 83 -1.94 23.23 14.10
C ILE A 83 -1.52 24.39 15.01
N PRO A 84 -0.21 24.71 15.10
CA PRO A 84 0.22 25.96 15.68
C PRO A 84 -0.25 27.13 14.80
N LEU A 85 -1.03 28.07 15.33
CA LEU A 85 -1.64 29.13 14.51
C LEU A 85 -0.59 30.09 13.93
N LEU A 86 0.53 30.29 14.63
CA LEU A 86 1.64 31.14 14.18
C LEU A 86 2.58 30.42 13.20
N HIS A 87 2.64 29.09 13.27
CA HIS A 87 3.55 28.26 12.47
C HIS A 87 2.79 27.03 11.93
N ALA A 88 1.83 27.27 11.04
CA ALA A 88 1.00 26.19 10.48
C ALA A 88 1.81 25.08 9.78
N GLY A 89 3.05 25.37 9.36
CA GLY A 89 4.00 24.37 8.81
C GLY A 89 4.41 23.29 9.82
N ASP A 90 4.34 23.56 11.12
CA ASP A 90 4.71 22.63 12.20
C ASP A 90 3.53 21.77 12.67
N SER A 91 2.49 21.67 11.84
CA SER A 91 1.29 20.88 12.13
C SER A 91 1.62 19.41 12.38
N LYS A 92 1.00 18.82 13.40
CA LYS A 92 1.08 17.40 13.73
C LYS A 92 -0.22 16.69 13.38
N VAL A 93 -0.09 15.54 12.73
CA VAL A 93 -1.22 14.72 12.29
C VAL A 93 -1.11 13.36 12.95
N ASN A 94 -2.20 12.80 13.47
CA ASN A 94 -2.25 11.46 14.03
C ASN A 94 -3.56 10.79 13.60
N ASP A 95 -3.66 10.50 12.32
CA ASP A 95 -4.90 10.04 11.71
C ASP A 95 -4.92 8.52 11.59
N VAL A 96 -6.13 7.96 11.59
CA VAL A 96 -6.37 6.52 11.40
C VAL A 96 -7.44 6.32 10.36
N LEU A 97 -7.07 5.66 9.25
CA LEU A 97 -7.99 5.21 8.23
C LEU A 97 -8.26 3.71 8.40
N GLN A 98 -9.51 3.35 8.69
CA GLN A 98 -9.96 1.97 8.79
C GLN A 98 -10.60 1.54 7.47
N PHE A 99 -10.02 0.51 6.86
CA PHE A 99 -10.57 -0.18 5.70
C PHE A 99 -11.70 -1.13 6.13
N LEU A 100 -12.82 -1.10 5.40
CA LEU A 100 -14.00 -1.91 5.65
C LEU A 100 -14.36 -2.70 4.39
N ASN A 101 -13.69 -3.84 4.21
CA ASN A 101 -13.91 -4.74 3.08
C ASN A 101 -13.79 -4.03 1.72
N ASN A 102 -12.65 -3.37 1.51
CA ASN A 102 -12.38 -2.56 0.33
C ASN A 102 -11.76 -3.37 -0.81
N ASP A 103 -12.10 -3.00 -2.04
CA ASP A 103 -11.39 -3.48 -3.24
C ASP A 103 -10.48 -2.36 -3.73
N MET A 104 -9.20 -2.68 -3.98
CA MET A 104 -8.17 -1.69 -4.28
C MET A 104 -7.34 -2.09 -5.50
N ILE A 105 -7.04 -1.13 -6.36
CA ILE A 105 -6.11 -1.27 -7.48
C ILE A 105 -4.91 -0.39 -7.14
N LEU A 106 -3.85 -1.04 -6.65
CA LEU A 106 -2.61 -0.39 -6.20
C LEU A 106 -1.56 -0.42 -7.31
N GLN A 107 -1.36 0.68 -8.03
CA GLN A 107 -0.49 0.74 -9.21
C GLN A 107 -0.88 -0.29 -10.31
N LYS A 108 -0.64 0.03 -11.58
CA LYS A 108 -1.12 -0.84 -12.70
C LYS A 108 -0.44 -2.21 -12.80
N ILE A 109 0.59 -2.50 -11.99
CA ILE A 109 1.36 -3.74 -12.02
C ILE A 109 0.95 -4.75 -10.94
N ILE A 110 0.28 -4.31 -9.88
CA ILE A 110 -0.18 -5.18 -8.80
C ILE A 110 -1.61 -5.61 -9.14
N PRO A 111 -1.93 -6.92 -9.13
CA PRO A 111 -3.29 -7.39 -9.29
C PRO A 111 -4.22 -6.76 -8.24
N PRO A 112 -5.52 -6.58 -8.54
CA PRO A 112 -6.46 -5.99 -7.58
C PRO A 112 -6.44 -6.73 -6.24
N LEU A 113 -6.34 -5.97 -5.15
CA LEU A 113 -6.57 -6.46 -3.80
C LEU A 113 -8.08 -6.43 -3.53
N GLN A 114 -8.58 -7.50 -2.93
CA GLN A 114 -10.00 -7.67 -2.65
C GLN A 114 -10.25 -7.81 -1.16
N SER A 115 -11.41 -7.35 -0.71
CA SER A 115 -11.87 -7.52 0.67
C SER A 115 -10.88 -7.03 1.74
N VAL A 116 -10.18 -5.94 1.46
CA VAL A 116 -9.17 -5.35 2.34
C VAL A 116 -9.83 -4.81 3.60
N SER A 117 -9.34 -5.25 4.76
CA SER A 117 -9.76 -4.79 6.07
C SER A 117 -8.55 -4.59 6.97
N GLY A 118 -8.62 -3.61 7.87
CA GLY A 118 -7.54 -3.28 8.81
C GLY A 118 -7.38 -1.78 8.95
N LYS A 119 -6.25 -1.31 9.50
CA LYS A 119 -6.01 0.11 9.75
C LYS A 119 -4.70 0.59 9.13
N LEU A 120 -4.77 1.79 8.55
CA LEU A 120 -3.63 2.61 8.17
C LEU A 120 -3.58 3.79 9.14
N GLU A 121 -2.57 3.81 9.99
CA GLU A 121 -2.25 4.95 10.85
C GLU A 121 -1.20 5.79 10.13
N PHE A 122 -1.33 7.11 10.15
CA PHE A 122 -0.36 7.97 9.49
C PHE A 122 -0.21 9.32 10.20
N ASN A 123 0.99 9.88 10.05
CA ASN A 123 1.39 11.16 10.60
C ASN A 123 2.44 11.81 9.67
N GLN A 124 2.94 12.97 10.08
CA GLN A 124 3.95 13.71 9.32
C GLN A 124 5.31 13.00 9.18
N LYS A 125 5.54 11.93 9.94
CA LYS A 125 6.77 11.13 9.89
C LYS A 125 6.63 9.87 9.04
N GLY A 126 5.41 9.49 8.64
CA GLY A 126 5.15 8.31 7.82
C GLY A 126 3.87 7.58 8.23
N PHE A 127 3.86 6.27 8.05
CA PHE A 127 2.67 5.46 8.25
C PHE A 127 2.94 4.12 8.96
N ASN A 128 1.88 3.49 9.46
CA ASN A 128 1.86 2.17 10.06
C ASN A 128 0.62 1.39 9.60
N LEU A 129 0.82 0.13 9.22
CA LEU A 129 -0.22 -0.79 8.78
C LEU A 129 -0.49 -1.80 9.89
N GLU A 130 -1.67 -1.70 10.49
CA GLU A 130 -2.10 -2.58 11.57
C GLU A 130 -3.19 -3.55 11.07
N GLY A 131 -2.89 -4.84 11.13
CA GLY A 131 -3.87 -5.90 10.91
C GLY A 131 -4.49 -5.88 9.52
N ILE A 132 -3.75 -5.45 8.49
CA ILE A 132 -4.26 -5.43 7.12
C ILE A 132 -4.38 -6.87 6.61
N ILE A 133 -5.58 -7.26 6.24
CA ILE A 133 -5.91 -8.57 5.66
C ILE A 133 -6.76 -8.37 4.40
N GLY A 134 -6.69 -9.32 3.48
CA GLY A 134 -7.53 -9.32 2.28
C GLY A 134 -7.28 -10.56 1.42
N HIS A 135 -7.63 -10.45 0.15
CA HIS A 135 -7.38 -11.47 -0.86
C HIS A 135 -6.59 -10.88 -2.03
N LEU A 136 -5.56 -11.61 -2.46
CA LEU A 136 -4.74 -11.28 -3.61
C LEU A 136 -4.45 -12.56 -4.38
N LEU A 137 -4.60 -12.53 -5.70
CA LEU A 137 -4.31 -13.69 -6.56
C LEU A 137 -5.02 -14.98 -6.10
N GLY A 138 -6.28 -14.84 -5.66
CA GLY A 138 -7.15 -15.96 -5.29
C GLY A 138 -6.82 -16.63 -3.96
N GLY A 139 -5.94 -16.06 -3.13
CA GLY A 139 -5.68 -16.53 -1.77
C GLY A 139 -5.63 -15.40 -0.75
N PRO A 140 -5.69 -15.74 0.55
CA PRO A 140 -5.57 -14.74 1.62
C PRO A 140 -4.18 -14.11 1.62
N VAL A 141 -4.15 -12.82 1.96
CA VAL A 141 -2.94 -12.04 2.18
C VAL A 141 -3.07 -11.24 3.47
N GLN A 142 -1.96 -11.15 4.19
CA GLN A 142 -1.77 -10.29 5.35
C GLN A 142 -0.65 -9.31 5.07
N VAL A 143 -0.84 -8.05 5.44
CA VAL A 143 0.14 -6.98 5.26
C VAL A 143 0.39 -6.30 6.60
N SER A 144 1.64 -5.99 6.88
CA SER A 144 2.05 -5.29 8.11
C SER A 144 3.30 -4.46 7.85
N GLY A 145 3.59 -3.51 8.74
CA GLY A 145 4.80 -2.70 8.68
C GLY A 145 4.49 -1.21 8.50
N GLY A 146 5.51 -0.43 8.20
CA GLY A 146 5.40 1.02 8.22
C GLY A 146 6.74 1.72 8.10
N THR A 147 6.71 3.03 8.29
CA THR A 147 7.88 3.90 8.30
C THR A 147 8.62 3.78 9.63
N GLN A 148 9.90 3.42 9.54
CA GLN A 148 10.80 3.28 10.68
C GLN A 148 11.41 4.63 11.06
N SER A 149 12.05 4.70 12.23
CA SER A 149 12.67 5.93 12.75
C SER A 149 13.80 6.50 11.88
N ASN A 150 14.36 5.69 10.98
CA ASN A 150 15.39 6.07 10.01
C ASN A 150 14.79 6.53 8.65
N SER A 151 13.49 6.84 8.61
CA SER A 151 12.74 7.20 7.39
C SER A 151 12.67 6.11 6.33
N GLN A 152 13.09 4.88 6.64
CA GLN A 152 12.89 3.71 5.77
C GLN A 152 11.51 3.12 6.02
N SER A 153 10.74 2.90 4.96
CA SER A 153 9.48 2.15 5.07
C SER A 153 9.73 0.69 4.76
N ASN A 154 9.31 -0.20 5.67
CA ASN A 154 9.39 -1.65 5.50
C ASN A 154 7.99 -2.24 5.63
N ILE A 155 7.51 -2.86 4.57
CA ILE A 155 6.19 -3.50 4.49
C ILE A 155 6.42 -4.98 4.26
N LYS A 156 5.86 -5.81 5.13
CA LYS A 156 5.85 -7.28 5.04
C LYS A 156 4.50 -7.74 4.54
N ILE A 157 4.52 -8.68 3.60
CA ILE A 157 3.35 -9.23 2.96
C ILE A 157 3.47 -10.74 3.05
N ASP A 158 2.52 -11.39 3.71
CA ASP A 158 2.47 -12.84 3.85
C ASP A 158 1.17 -13.34 3.23
N GLY A 159 1.27 -14.21 2.22
CA GLY A 159 0.09 -14.59 1.47
C GLY A 159 0.17 -15.95 0.83
N SER A 160 -0.94 -16.29 0.18
CA SER A 160 -0.99 -17.42 -0.74
C SER A 160 -1.67 -17.01 -2.04
N ALA A 161 -1.26 -17.64 -3.12
CA ALA A 161 -1.80 -17.38 -4.45
C ALA A 161 -2.12 -18.70 -5.13
N THR A 162 -3.21 -18.72 -5.92
CA THR A 162 -3.53 -19.87 -6.76
C THR A 162 -2.90 -19.70 -8.14
N LEU A 163 -2.43 -20.80 -8.72
CA LEU A 163 -1.86 -20.76 -10.07
C LEU A 163 -2.88 -20.30 -11.12
N GLY A 164 -4.16 -20.62 -10.91
CA GLY A 164 -5.25 -20.15 -11.76
C GLY A 164 -5.38 -18.63 -11.77
N SER A 165 -5.35 -18.00 -10.60
CA SER A 165 -5.44 -16.54 -10.47
C SER A 165 -4.18 -15.82 -10.93
N ILE A 166 -2.98 -16.37 -10.68
CA ILE A 166 -1.72 -15.80 -11.23
C ILE A 166 -1.77 -15.76 -12.76
N ARG A 167 -2.20 -16.85 -13.38
CA ARG A 167 -2.34 -16.94 -14.85
C ARG A 167 -3.34 -15.93 -15.40
N ALA A 168 -4.47 -15.77 -14.72
CA ALA A 168 -5.50 -14.81 -15.12
C ALA A 168 -5.01 -13.36 -14.98
N ALA A 169 -4.34 -13.03 -13.87
CA ALA A 169 -3.89 -11.68 -13.59
C ALA A 169 -2.77 -11.19 -14.52
N TYR A 170 -1.81 -12.05 -14.86
CA TYR A 170 -0.63 -11.66 -15.65
C TYR A 170 -0.74 -11.99 -17.14
N LEU A 171 -1.94 -12.34 -17.63
CA LEU A 171 -2.23 -12.63 -19.05
C LEU A 171 -1.07 -13.35 -19.72
N ILE A 172 -0.63 -14.47 -19.12
CA ILE A 172 0.48 -15.25 -19.66
C ILE A 172 -0.02 -15.99 -20.90
N SER A 173 -0.31 -15.26 -21.98
CA SER A 173 -0.88 -15.73 -23.24
C SER A 173 0.07 -16.66 -23.99
N ASN A 174 1.37 -16.56 -23.67
CA ASN A 174 2.45 -17.34 -24.27
C ASN A 174 2.99 -18.41 -23.30
N ALA A 175 2.33 -18.60 -22.16
CA ALA A 175 2.63 -19.73 -21.29
C ALA A 175 2.44 -21.01 -22.12
N HIS A 176 3.55 -21.69 -22.43
CA HIS A 176 3.54 -23.01 -23.04
C HIS A 176 2.41 -23.87 -22.42
N SER A 177 1.76 -24.70 -23.24
CA SER A 177 0.63 -25.59 -22.90
C SER A 177 0.74 -26.30 -21.52
N ILE A 178 1.98 -26.46 -21.04
CA ILE A 178 2.40 -26.94 -19.72
C ILE A 178 1.75 -26.20 -18.53
N LEU A 179 1.60 -24.87 -18.57
CA LEU A 179 1.00 -24.09 -17.47
C LEU A 179 -0.54 -24.09 -17.47
N LYS A 180 -1.18 -24.64 -18.51
CA LYS A 180 -2.65 -24.73 -18.57
C LYS A 180 -3.22 -25.73 -17.56
N HIS A 181 -2.42 -26.73 -17.17
CA HIS A 181 -2.82 -27.84 -16.29
C HIS A 181 -2.24 -27.75 -14.88
N ALA A 182 -1.40 -26.75 -14.60
CA ALA A 182 -0.83 -26.54 -13.28
C ALA A 182 -1.95 -26.11 -12.30
N ARG A 183 -2.14 -26.89 -11.23
CA ARG A 183 -3.13 -26.63 -10.18
C ARG A 183 -2.44 -26.67 -8.83
N GLY A 184 -2.92 -25.83 -7.92
CA GLY A 184 -2.35 -25.72 -6.59
C GLY A 184 -2.27 -24.28 -6.12
N SER A 185 -1.87 -24.14 -4.87
CA SER A 185 -1.66 -22.88 -4.18
C SER A 185 -0.22 -22.80 -3.72
N ILE A 186 0.41 -21.64 -3.91
CA ILE A 186 1.73 -21.33 -3.38
C ILE A 186 1.61 -20.37 -2.22
N ARG A 187 2.40 -20.58 -1.18
CA ARG A 187 2.63 -19.56 -0.15
C ARG A 187 3.82 -18.70 -0.54
N TYR A 188 3.72 -17.40 -0.28
CA TYR A 188 4.79 -16.46 -0.53
C TYR A 188 4.90 -15.47 0.63
N ASN A 189 6.12 -15.00 0.84
CA ASN A 189 6.43 -13.88 1.71
C ASN A 189 7.14 -12.80 0.89
N ALA A 190 6.65 -11.57 0.94
CA ALA A 190 7.25 -10.44 0.27
C ALA A 190 7.62 -9.35 1.28
N THR A 191 8.70 -8.63 0.99
CA THR A 191 9.17 -7.48 1.75
C THR A 191 9.41 -6.35 0.79
N LEU A 192 8.67 -5.27 0.97
CA LEU A 192 8.83 -4.02 0.25
C LEU A 192 9.56 -3.04 1.15
N THR A 193 10.72 -2.57 0.69
CA THR A 193 11.56 -1.59 1.36
C THR A 193 11.62 -0.34 0.51
N ILE A 194 11.27 0.81 1.09
CA ILE A 194 11.32 2.11 0.43
C ILE A 194 12.29 3.00 1.21
N ARG A 195 13.30 3.54 0.53
CA ARG A 195 14.31 4.43 1.11
C ARG A 195 14.92 5.31 0.02
N ASP A 196 15.06 6.61 0.26
CA ASP A 196 15.81 7.53 -0.62
C ASP A 196 15.41 7.42 -2.11
N ASN A 197 14.09 7.36 -2.39
CA ASN A 197 13.49 7.15 -3.72
C ASN A 197 13.82 5.80 -4.39
N GLN A 198 14.49 4.89 -3.67
CA GLN A 198 14.70 3.51 -4.08
C GLN A 198 13.62 2.63 -3.47
N THR A 199 13.03 1.79 -4.31
CA THR A 199 12.07 0.78 -3.89
C THR A 199 12.64 -0.60 -4.17
N LYS A 200 12.78 -1.41 -3.12
CA LYS A 200 13.24 -2.79 -3.19
C LYS A 200 12.12 -3.73 -2.80
N LEU A 201 11.76 -4.64 -3.70
CA LEU A 201 10.78 -5.69 -3.46
C LEU A 201 11.50 -7.04 -3.47
N LEU A 202 11.44 -7.76 -2.36
CA LEU A 202 11.94 -9.13 -2.23
C LEU A 202 10.77 -10.07 -2.02
N ILE A 203 10.57 -11.05 -2.89
CA ILE A 203 9.55 -12.09 -2.78
C ILE A 203 10.25 -13.43 -2.63
N ASN A 204 9.86 -14.22 -1.64
CA ASN A 204 10.30 -15.60 -1.49
C ASN A 204 9.08 -16.53 -1.48
N SER A 205 9.22 -17.70 -2.08
CA SER A 205 8.24 -18.78 -2.03
C SER A 205 8.97 -20.10 -2.00
N SER A 206 8.48 -21.05 -1.21
CA SER A 206 9.00 -22.42 -1.23
C SER A 206 8.51 -23.24 -2.43
N LEU A 207 7.57 -22.69 -3.23
CA LEU A 207 6.79 -23.36 -4.28
C LEU A 207 6.17 -24.72 -3.87
N ARG A 208 6.14 -25.00 -2.57
CA ARG A 208 5.54 -26.21 -2.01
C ARG A 208 4.04 -26.20 -2.27
N GLY A 209 3.50 -27.34 -2.72
CA GLY A 209 2.07 -27.48 -3.01
C GLY A 209 1.69 -27.18 -4.47
N ILE A 210 2.68 -26.94 -5.34
CA ILE A 210 2.47 -26.99 -6.78
C ILE A 210 2.47 -28.46 -7.23
N ALA A 211 1.29 -28.99 -7.54
CA ALA A 211 1.20 -30.21 -8.32
C ALA A 211 1.17 -29.82 -9.80
N LEU A 212 2.30 -29.96 -10.48
CA LEU A 212 2.28 -29.97 -11.94
C LEU A 212 1.59 -31.28 -12.33
N ASN A 213 0.37 -31.20 -12.87
CA ASN A 213 -0.35 -32.36 -13.43
C ASN A 213 0.38 -32.84 -14.69
N PHE A 214 1.54 -33.45 -14.50
CA PHE A 214 2.19 -34.25 -15.49
C PHE A 214 1.58 -35.66 -15.48
N LEU A 215 1.53 -36.29 -16.66
CA LEU A 215 1.46 -37.75 -16.75
C LEU A 215 2.69 -38.30 -15.98
N THR A 216 2.50 -39.35 -15.19
CA THR A 216 3.53 -40.11 -14.44
C THR A 216 4.87 -40.15 -15.20
N PRO A 217 6.01 -39.69 -14.63
CA PRO A 217 6.45 -39.84 -13.24
C PRO A 217 6.63 -38.53 -12.43
N LEU A 218 6.42 -37.35 -13.03
CA LEU A 218 6.68 -36.03 -12.37
C LEU A 218 5.66 -35.64 -11.29
N ARG A 219 4.67 -36.51 -11.01
CA ARG A 219 3.69 -36.32 -9.93
C ARG A 219 4.34 -36.42 -8.54
N GLU A 220 5.47 -37.11 -8.42
CA GLU A 220 6.25 -37.22 -7.17
C GLU A 220 7.02 -35.93 -6.83
N ALA A 221 7.32 -35.06 -7.80
CA ALA A 221 8.03 -33.80 -7.58
C ALA A 221 7.18 -32.71 -6.89
N ALA A 222 5.87 -32.91 -6.69
CA ALA A 222 4.96 -31.95 -6.06
C ALA A 222 5.26 -31.68 -4.57
N ASN A 223 6.01 -32.57 -3.92
CA ASN A 223 6.48 -32.45 -2.53
C ASN A 223 7.90 -31.88 -2.41
N GLU A 224 8.62 -31.71 -3.52
CA GLU A 224 9.96 -31.11 -3.47
C GLU A 224 9.86 -29.60 -3.29
N ILE A 225 10.64 -29.08 -2.34
CA ILE A 225 10.74 -27.65 -2.08
C ILE A 225 11.66 -27.05 -3.14
N LEU A 226 11.11 -26.24 -4.03
CA LEU A 226 11.89 -25.49 -5.00
C LEU A 226 11.83 -24.00 -4.63
N PRO A 227 12.80 -23.48 -3.85
CA PRO A 227 12.71 -22.13 -3.35
C PRO A 227 12.85 -21.12 -4.49
N LEU A 228 11.80 -20.36 -4.75
CA LEU A 228 11.79 -19.21 -5.63
C LEU A 228 12.12 -17.96 -4.81
N LYS A 229 13.12 -17.22 -5.25
CA LYS A 229 13.43 -15.87 -4.77
C LYS A 229 13.40 -14.92 -5.95
N PHE A 230 12.60 -13.88 -5.82
CA PHE A 230 12.50 -12.79 -6.78
C PHE A 230 12.86 -11.50 -6.07
N GLU A 231 13.77 -10.74 -6.64
CA GLU A 231 14.22 -9.46 -6.12
C GLU A 231 14.09 -8.44 -7.24
N TRP A 232 13.39 -7.35 -6.95
CA TRP A 232 13.26 -6.20 -7.81
C TRP A 232 13.77 -4.98 -7.07
N VAL A 233 14.62 -4.21 -7.72
CA VAL A 233 15.12 -2.92 -7.22
C VAL A 233 14.80 -1.88 -8.27
N GLY A 234 13.89 -0.96 -7.94
CA GLY A 234 13.59 0.21 -8.74
C GLY A 234 14.23 1.45 -8.13
N VAL A 235 14.88 2.27 -8.96
CA VAL A 235 15.25 3.63 -8.60
C VAL A 235 14.28 4.55 -9.30
N LEU A 236 13.45 5.28 -8.54
CA LEU A 236 12.71 6.40 -9.08
C LEU A 236 13.74 7.52 -9.32
N SER A 237 13.96 7.90 -10.58
CA SER A 237 14.76 9.08 -10.90
C SER A 237 13.85 10.31 -10.88
N ASP A 238 14.38 11.48 -10.52
CA ASP A 238 13.68 12.78 -10.63
C ASP A 238 13.27 13.11 -12.07
N ASP A 239 13.86 12.44 -13.06
CA ASP A 239 13.34 12.39 -14.41
C ASP A 239 12.25 11.30 -14.49
N PRO A 240 10.95 11.67 -14.58
CA PRO A 240 9.85 10.71 -14.71
C PRO A 240 9.98 9.85 -15.98
N LEU A 241 10.93 10.18 -16.87
CA LEU A 241 11.24 9.43 -18.06
C LEU A 241 12.32 8.37 -17.85
N LEU A 242 13.07 8.32 -16.74
CA LEU A 242 14.15 7.33 -16.55
C LEU A 242 13.85 6.38 -15.39
N LEU A 243 13.19 5.26 -15.70
CA LEU A 243 13.03 4.16 -14.76
C LEU A 243 14.21 3.19 -14.91
N ARG A 244 15.09 3.17 -13.91
CA ARG A 244 16.12 2.14 -13.77
C ARG A 244 15.58 1.06 -12.85
N ASN A 245 15.51 -0.17 -13.36
CA ASN A 245 15.20 -1.32 -12.54
C ASN A 245 16.20 -2.45 -12.73
N GLU A 246 16.40 -3.20 -11.65
CA GLU A 246 17.14 -4.44 -11.63
C GLU A 246 16.19 -5.54 -11.14
N ILE A 247 16.15 -6.63 -11.90
CA ILE A 247 15.38 -7.83 -11.57
C ILE A 247 16.37 -8.97 -11.41
N ARG A 248 16.34 -9.63 -10.26
CA ARG A 248 17.04 -10.88 -10.00
C ARG A 248 16.02 -11.95 -9.64
N MET A 249 16.12 -13.11 -10.26
CA MET A 249 15.27 -14.26 -9.98
C MET A 249 16.15 -15.49 -9.81
N SER A 250 15.92 -16.26 -8.75
CA SER A 250 16.57 -17.54 -8.51
C SER A 250 15.53 -18.59 -8.14
N LEU A 251 15.66 -19.78 -8.70
CA LEU A 251 14.79 -20.93 -8.49
C LEU A 251 15.66 -22.13 -8.08
N GLY A 252 15.77 -22.36 -6.78
CA GLY A 252 16.70 -23.34 -6.21
C GLY A 252 18.14 -23.11 -6.68
N THR A 253 18.87 -24.21 -6.90
CA THR A 253 20.18 -24.22 -7.57
C THR A 253 20.05 -24.37 -9.09
N VAL A 254 18.84 -24.53 -9.62
CA VAL A 254 18.58 -24.97 -11.00
C VAL A 254 18.63 -23.80 -11.97
N LEU A 255 18.10 -22.63 -11.59
CA LEU A 255 17.97 -21.48 -12.47
C LEU A 255 18.26 -20.17 -11.73
N THR A 256 19.15 -19.35 -12.28
CA THR A 256 19.38 -17.96 -11.85
C THR A 256 19.33 -17.07 -13.07
N ALA A 257 18.52 -16.01 -13.01
CA ALA A 257 18.37 -15.03 -14.07
C ALA A 257 18.46 -13.62 -13.50
N GLY A 258 19.16 -12.72 -14.20
CA GLY A 258 19.28 -11.31 -13.84
C GLY A 258 19.03 -10.44 -15.07
N SER A 259 18.31 -9.33 -14.90
CA SER A 259 18.08 -8.35 -15.95
C SER A 259 18.14 -6.94 -15.36
N GLN A 260 18.85 -6.06 -16.05
CA GLN A 260 18.88 -4.63 -15.75
C GLN A 260 18.18 -3.91 -16.90
N ARG A 261 17.13 -3.14 -16.61
CA ARG A 261 16.45 -2.32 -17.62
C ARG A 261 16.58 -0.85 -17.27
N GLN A 262 16.85 -0.06 -18.30
CA GLN A 262 16.75 1.39 -18.27
C GLN A 262 15.69 1.76 -19.30
N LYS A 263 14.52 2.20 -18.84
CA LYS A 263 13.43 2.60 -19.73
C LYS A 263 13.37 4.12 -19.77
N SER A 264 13.65 4.71 -20.94
CA SER A 264 13.24 6.06 -21.29
C SER A 264 11.74 6.02 -21.61
N ILE A 265 10.91 6.76 -20.88
CA ILE A 265 9.52 7.01 -21.30
C ILE A 265 9.64 8.10 -22.37
N GLU A 266 9.54 7.74 -23.64
CA GLU A 266 9.43 8.75 -24.68
C GLU A 266 8.10 9.50 -24.49
N LYS A 267 8.16 10.84 -24.54
CA LYS A 267 7.01 11.72 -24.62
C LYS A 267 6.14 11.24 -25.79
N SER A 268 5.00 10.61 -25.50
CA SER A 268 3.94 10.46 -26.48
C SER A 268 3.41 11.86 -26.75
N ALA A 269 3.87 12.48 -27.84
CA ALA A 269 3.30 13.71 -28.36
C ALA A 269 2.00 13.36 -29.08
N GLU A 270 0.88 13.80 -28.53
CA GLU A 270 -0.31 14.22 -29.28
C GLU A 270 -1.15 15.18 -28.43
#